data_AF-A0AAE0EK54-F1
#
_entry.id   AF-A0AAE0EK54-F1
#
_cell.length_a   1.000
_cell.length_b   1.000
_cell.length_c   1.000
_cell.angle_alpha   90.00
_cell.angle_beta   90.00
_cell.angle_gamma   90.00
#
_symmetry.space_group_name_H-M   'P 1'
#
loop_
_entity.id
_entity.type
_entity.pdbx_description
1 polymer ?
#
loop_
_entity_poly.entity_id
_entity_poly.type
_entity_poly.pdbx_seq_one_letter_code
_entity_poly.pdbx_strand_id
1 'polypeptide(L)'
;MWLFSNKMRPKEEPPLSLEEAFEMFCEGVSNHGPFWDHVLGYWKASLESPDKILFLKYEELKRGPTVCVKKMAQFLGQPFSAEEENQGVVDEIVRMCSFDNLSNWK
;
A
#
# COMPACT_ATOMS: atom_id res chain seq x y z
N MET A 1 2.52 12.22 1.93
CA MET A 1 3.76 12.77 2.53
C MET A 1 3.57 14.22 2.97
N TRP A 2 3.25 15.14 2.05
CA TRP A 2 2.94 16.56 2.36
C TRP A 2 1.99 16.78 3.56
N LEU A 3 0.81 16.14 3.54
CA LEU A 3 -0.17 16.23 4.66
C LEU A 3 0.43 15.86 6.02
N PHE A 4 1.28 14.83 6.05
CA PHE A 4 1.91 14.36 7.28
C PHE A 4 3.07 15.28 7.69
N SER A 5 3.88 15.71 6.74
CA SER A 5 4.95 16.69 6.98
C SER A 5 4.39 17.96 7.63
N ASN A 6 3.27 18.49 7.12
CA ASN A 6 2.60 19.64 7.72
C ASN A 6 2.00 19.37 9.10
N LYS A 7 1.52 18.14 9.36
CA LYS A 7 1.00 17.77 10.66
C LYS A 7 2.10 17.64 11.73
N MET A 8 3.30 17.22 11.34
CA MET A 8 4.45 17.03 12.24
C MET A 8 5.29 18.30 12.41
N ARG A 9 5.13 19.29 11.52
CA ARG A 9 5.89 20.54 11.55
C ARG A 9 5.54 21.35 12.82
N PRO A 10 6.52 22.05 13.43
CA PRO A 10 6.23 23.00 14.51
C PRO A 10 5.19 24.03 14.07
N LYS A 11 4.30 24.44 14.98
CA LYS A 11 3.20 25.36 14.65
C LYS A 11 3.70 26.78 14.36
N GLU A 12 4.92 27.08 14.79
CA GLU A 12 5.61 28.34 14.63
C GLU A 12 6.20 28.50 13.22
N GLU A 13 6.40 27.40 12.50
CA GLU A 13 6.84 27.43 11.11
C GLU A 13 5.65 27.53 10.14
N PRO A 14 5.80 28.27 9.03
CA PRO A 14 4.78 28.27 7.99
C PRO A 14 4.57 26.85 7.45
N PRO A 15 3.34 26.50 7.03
CA PRO A 15 3.08 25.21 6.42
C PRO A 15 3.94 25.08 5.16
N LEU A 16 4.48 23.88 4.95
CA LEU A 16 5.16 23.53 3.71
C LEU A 16 4.13 23.62 2.58
N SER A 17 4.43 24.38 1.53
CA SER A 17 3.57 24.41 0.35
C SER A 17 3.58 23.05 -0.37
N LEU A 18 2.59 22.82 -1.22
CA LEU A 18 2.56 21.57 -1.99
C LEU A 18 3.70 21.56 -3.01
N GLU A 19 4.00 22.72 -3.59
CA GLU A 19 5.05 22.93 -4.58
C GLU A 19 6.43 22.61 -4.01
N GLU A 20 6.78 23.16 -2.85
CA GLU A 20 8.05 22.86 -2.16
C GLU A 20 8.12 21.37 -1.80
N ALA A 21 7.04 20.80 -1.27
CA ALA A 21 7.02 19.38 -0.91
C ALA A 21 7.17 18.46 -2.14
N PHE A 22 6.63 18.88 -3.28
CA PHE A 22 6.75 18.15 -4.53
C PHE A 22 8.18 18.21 -5.08
N GLU A 23 8.80 19.39 -5.07
CA GLU A 23 10.19 19.56 -5.49
C GLU A 23 11.14 18.72 -4.62
N MET A 24 11.00 18.80 -3.30
CA MET A 24 11.73 17.95 -2.36
C MET A 24 11.54 16.45 -2.65
N PHE A 25 10.31 16.02 -2.96
CA PHE A 25 10.02 14.63 -3.32
C PHE A 25 10.74 14.21 -4.61
N CYS A 26 10.72 15.07 -5.64
CA CYS A 26 11.42 14.84 -6.90
C CYS A 26 12.94 14.75 -6.73
N GLU A 27 13.51 15.54 -5.83
CA GLU A 27 14.93 15.50 -5.46
C GLU A 27 15.27 14.30 -4.55
N GLY A 28 14.28 13.52 -4.13
CA GLY A 28 14.45 12.39 -3.22
C GLY A 28 14.56 12.77 -1.74
N VAL A 29 14.44 14.07 -1.42
CA VAL A 29 14.45 14.63 -0.06
C VAL A 29 13.09 14.44 0.59
N SER A 30 12.82 13.19 0.98
CA SER A 30 11.49 12.76 1.38
C SER A 30 11.63 11.67 2.45
N ASN A 31 10.64 11.54 3.36
CA ASN A 31 10.68 10.46 4.35
C ASN A 31 10.71 9.10 3.64
N HIS A 32 11.72 8.28 3.95
CA HIS A 32 12.00 7.00 3.27
C HIS A 32 12.31 7.13 1.76
N GLY A 33 12.69 8.33 1.30
CA GLY A 33 13.14 8.56 -0.06
C GLY A 33 14.59 8.12 -0.34
N PRO A 34 15.02 8.11 -1.60
CA PRO A 34 14.24 8.48 -2.80
C PRO A 34 13.14 7.46 -3.13
N PHE A 35 11.96 7.95 -3.51
CA PHE A 35 10.80 7.09 -3.79
C PHE A 35 11.08 6.06 -4.89
N TRP A 36 11.77 6.48 -5.96
CA TRP A 36 12.07 5.62 -7.10
C TRP A 36 12.98 4.45 -6.70
N ASP A 37 14.03 4.72 -5.93
CA ASP A 37 14.94 3.69 -5.44
C ASP A 37 14.23 2.71 -4.50
N HIS A 38 13.36 3.23 -3.63
CA HIS A 38 12.55 2.41 -2.74
C HIS A 38 11.65 1.43 -3.53
N VAL A 39 10.87 1.94 -4.50
CA VAL A 39 9.95 1.12 -5.30
C VAL A 39 10.73 0.14 -6.20
N LEU A 40 11.75 0.62 -6.90
CA LEU A 40 12.55 -0.22 -7.80
C LEU A 40 13.34 -1.29 -7.04
N GLY A 41 13.83 -0.99 -5.84
CA GLY A 41 14.51 -1.95 -4.97
C GLY A 41 13.63 -3.15 -4.65
N TYR A 42 12.42 -2.92 -4.14
CA TYR A 42 11.47 -4.01 -3.85
C TYR A 42 10.96 -4.72 -5.10
N TRP A 43 10.77 -4.00 -6.21
CA TRP A 43 10.42 -4.63 -7.47
C TRP A 43 11.51 -5.62 -7.90
N LYS A 44 12.79 -5.23 -7.86
CA LYS A 44 13.92 -6.09 -8.27
C LYS A 44 14.01 -7.30 -7.35
N ALA A 45 13.95 -7.07 -6.04
CA ALA A 45 13.99 -8.12 -5.04
C ALA A 45 12.82 -9.11 -5.19
N SER A 46 11.63 -8.64 -5.61
CA SER A 46 10.49 -9.52 -5.90
C SER A 46 10.69 -10.43 -7.10
N LEU A 47 11.53 -10.05 -8.07
CA LEU A 47 11.89 -10.91 -9.18
C LEU A 47 12.98 -11.92 -8.80
N GLU A 48 13.92 -11.50 -7.95
CA GLU A 48 15.02 -12.35 -7.48
C GLU A 48 14.56 -13.39 -6.45
N SER A 49 13.54 -13.08 -5.65
CA SER A 49 13.01 -13.95 -4.59
C SER A 49 11.48 -13.91 -4.53
N PRO A 50 10.79 -14.44 -5.56
CA PRO A 50 9.33 -14.38 -5.69
C PRO A 50 8.57 -15.18 -4.62
N ASP A 51 9.25 -16.12 -3.95
CA ASP A 51 8.77 -16.90 -2.82
C ASP A 51 8.89 -16.16 -1.47
N LYS A 52 9.67 -15.07 -1.42
CA LYS A 52 9.92 -14.28 -0.19
C LYS A 52 9.35 -12.87 -0.24
N ILE A 53 9.17 -12.31 -1.44
CA ILE A 53 8.71 -10.93 -1.62
C ILE A 53 7.55 -10.89 -2.61
N LEU A 54 6.37 -10.53 -2.09
CA LEU A 54 5.20 -10.25 -2.90
C LEU A 54 5.11 -8.76 -3.21
N PHE A 55 5.29 -8.39 -4.48
CA PHE A 55 5.08 -7.03 -4.95
C PHE A 55 3.64 -6.83 -5.45
N LEU A 56 2.95 -5.83 -4.89
CA LEU A 56 1.58 -5.45 -5.26
C LEU A 56 1.53 -3.95 -5.60
N LYS A 57 0.69 -3.59 -6.56
CA LYS A 57 0.41 -2.20 -6.90
C LYS A 57 -0.93 -1.78 -6.33
N TYR A 58 -1.00 -0.56 -5.83
CA TYR A 58 -2.22 -0.03 -5.21
C TYR A 58 -3.39 0.02 -6.21
N GLU A 59 -3.13 0.38 -7.46
CA GLU A 59 -4.13 0.47 -8.51
C GLU A 59 -4.72 -0.90 -8.87
N GLU A 60 -3.90 -1.95 -8.85
CA GLU A 60 -4.34 -3.34 -9.06
C GLU A 60 -5.20 -3.82 -7.90
N LEU A 61 -4.79 -3.51 -6.66
CA LEU A 61 -5.57 -3.78 -5.45
C LEU A 61 -6.93 -3.09 -5.49
N LYS A 62 -6.97 -1.82 -5.92
CA LYS A 62 -8.22 -1.07 -6.03
C LYS A 62 -9.12 -1.61 -7.14
N ARG A 63 -8.55 -2.01 -8.28
CA ARG A 63 -9.31 -2.54 -9.43
C ARG A 63 -9.86 -3.94 -9.18
N GLY A 64 -9.12 -4.80 -8.47
CA GLY A 64 -9.47 -6.19 -8.25
C GLY A 64 -9.04 -6.68 -6.87
N PRO A 65 -9.69 -6.20 -5.78
CA PRO A 65 -9.29 -6.52 -4.41
C PRO A 65 -9.36 -8.02 -4.12
N THR A 66 -10.43 -8.70 -4.54
CA THR A 66 -10.60 -10.16 -4.37
C THR A 66 -9.45 -10.95 -5.01
N VAL A 67 -8.99 -10.55 -6.20
CA VAL A 67 -7.85 -11.20 -6.88
C VAL A 67 -6.55 -11.00 -6.10
N CYS A 68 -6.32 -9.79 -5.58
CA CYS A 68 -5.14 -9.48 -4.79
C CYS A 68 -5.14 -10.23 -3.45
N VAL A 69 -6.28 -10.32 -2.76
CA VAL A 69 -6.41 -11.07 -1.49
C VAL A 69 -6.16 -12.56 -1.71
N LYS A 70 -6.70 -13.16 -2.77
CA LYS A 70 -6.40 -14.56 -3.13
C LYS A 70 -4.91 -14.76 -3.43
N LYS A 71 -4.28 -13.83 -4.17
CA LYS A 71 -2.84 -13.86 -4.45
C LYS A 71 -2.00 -13.77 -3.17
N MET A 72 -2.40 -12.92 -2.21
CA MET A 72 -1.75 -12.80 -0.90
C MET A 72 -1.87 -14.10 -0.09
N ALA A 73 -3.06 -14.69 -0.05
CA ALA A 73 -3.32 -15.94 0.65
C ALA A 73 -2.47 -17.10 0.08
N GLN A 74 -2.40 -17.21 -1.25
CA GLN A 74 -1.52 -18.16 -1.93
C GLN A 74 -0.04 -17.94 -1.58
N PHE A 75 0.43 -16.68 -1.60
CA PHE A 75 1.81 -16.34 -1.28
C PHE A 75 2.18 -16.66 0.17
N LEU A 76 1.24 -16.50 1.11
CA LEU A 76 1.42 -16.87 2.52
C LEU A 76 1.33 -18.39 2.77
N GLY A 77 1.14 -19.20 1.72
CA GLY A 77 0.97 -20.65 1.84
C GLY A 77 -0.36 -21.07 2.47
N GLN A 78 -1.37 -20.19 2.42
CA GLN A 78 -2.72 -20.42 2.97
C GLN A 78 -3.79 -20.09 1.90
N PRO A 79 -3.79 -20.78 0.74
CA PRO A 79 -4.78 -20.52 -0.30
C PRO A 79 -6.20 -20.85 0.19
N PHE A 80 -7.17 -20.03 -0.22
CA PHE A 80 -8.57 -20.32 0.05
C PHE A 80 -9.01 -21.63 -0.63
N SER A 81 -9.79 -22.42 0.09
CA SER A 81 -10.46 -23.61 -0.43
C SER A 81 -11.67 -23.21 -1.29
N ALA A 82 -12.10 -24.13 -2.17
CA ALA A 82 -13.31 -23.91 -2.98
C ALA A 82 -14.56 -23.67 -2.12
N GLU A 83 -14.63 -24.29 -0.94
CA GLU A 83 -15.73 -24.09 0.00
C GLU A 83 -15.73 -22.67 0.58
N GLU A 84 -14.58 -22.17 1.03
CA GLU A 84 -14.46 -20.78 1.52
C GLU A 84 -14.79 -19.75 0.44
N GLU A 85 -14.37 -20.02 -0.80
CA GLU A 85 -14.72 -19.16 -1.93
C GLU A 85 -16.23 -19.19 -2.21
N ASN A 86 -16.86 -20.36 -2.22
CA ASN A 86 -18.31 -20.51 -2.42
C ASN A 86 -19.12 -19.88 -1.28
N GLN A 87 -18.60 -19.89 -0.06
CA GLN A 87 -19.19 -19.23 1.10
C GLN A 87 -18.96 -17.71 1.11
N GLY A 88 -18.22 -17.17 0.14
CA GLY A 88 -17.97 -15.73 0.03
C GLY A 88 -16.98 -15.18 1.06
N VAL A 89 -16.14 -16.02 1.68
CA VAL A 89 -15.17 -15.61 2.71
C VAL A 89 -14.23 -14.51 2.20
N VAL A 90 -13.79 -14.62 0.94
CA VAL A 90 -12.88 -13.63 0.34
C VAL A 90 -13.55 -12.27 0.20
N ASP A 91 -14.82 -12.25 -0.24
CA ASP A 91 -15.58 -11.02 -0.40
C ASP A 91 -15.88 -10.37 0.96
N GLU A 92 -16.10 -11.19 1.99
CA GLU A 92 -16.27 -10.72 3.36
C GLU A 92 -14.99 -10.07 3.91
N ILE A 93 -13.82 -10.65 3.67
CA ILE A 93 -12.52 -10.03 4.04
C ILE A 93 -12.34 -8.70 3.31
N VAL A 94 -12.58 -8.67 2.00
CA VAL A 94 -12.49 -7.44 1.20
C VAL A 94 -13.44 -6.38 1.73
N ARG A 95 -14.67 -6.76 2.08
CA ARG A 95 -15.66 -5.87 2.68
C ARG A 95 -15.16 -5.35 4.02
N MET A 96 -14.75 -6.20 4.94
CA MET A 96 -14.29 -5.82 6.28
C MET A 96 -13.08 -4.88 6.23
N CYS A 97 -12.14 -5.12 5.32
CA CYS A 97 -10.92 -4.33 5.15
C CYS A 97 -11.07 -3.18 4.14
N SER A 98 -12.28 -2.85 3.71
CA SER A 98 -12.52 -1.75 2.78
C SER A 98 -12.18 -0.40 3.42
N PHE A 99 -11.87 0.59 2.59
CA PHE A 99 -11.60 1.95 3.08
C PHE A 99 -12.79 2.49 3.88
N ASP A 100 -14.02 2.33 3.39
CA ASP A 100 -15.22 2.83 4.06
C ASP A 100 -15.45 2.20 5.44
N ASN A 101 -15.12 0.93 5.61
CA ASN A 101 -15.24 0.29 6.93
C ASN A 101 -14.10 0.72 7.85
N LEU A 102 -12.85 0.72 7.38
CA LEU A 102 -11.68 1.03 8.21
C LEU A 102 -11.57 2.53 8.56
N SER A 103 -11.98 3.44 7.67
CA SER A 103 -11.93 4.90 7.94
C SER A 103 -12.95 5.34 8.98
N ASN A 104 -13.97 4.51 9.23
CA ASN A 104 -15.04 4.77 10.19
C ASN A 104 -14.86 3.99 11.51
N TRP A 105 -13.76 3.25 11.68
CA TRP A 105 -13.44 2.62 12.96
C TRP A 105 -13.11 3.71 13.99
N LYS A 106 -13.94 3.79 15.03
CA LYS A 106 -13.75 4.66 16.20
C LYS A 106 -13.00 3.92 17.30
#